data_AF-A0A4S8LKA2-F1
#
_entry.id   AF-A0A4S8LKA2-F1
#
_cell.length_a   1.000
_cell.length_b   1.000
_cell.length_c   1.000
_cell.angle_alpha   90.00
_cell.angle_beta   90.00
_cell.angle_gamma   90.00
#
_symmetry.space_group_name_H-M   'P 1'
#
loop_
_entity.id
_entity.type
_entity.pdbx_description
1 polymer ?
#
loop_
_entity_poly.entity_id
_entity_poly.type
_entity_poly.pdbx_seq_one_letter_code
_entity_poly.pdbx_strand_id
1 'polypeptide(L)'
;MTVTHHFSLLKSTMEEKDIPWDNIYNMDKKGIQLRGGQKGAQIKYFFNVDDKMMYRLQSDDLEVMTIIDCVCADGTSGIRPCFVFSGVKKAEEWFNKILTFFAIIANSMNGWTDNEIGFHEPQVKEKNMSGKPILLIYENHGSHTLESWAEYGFENNIVLYCLPPHTTH
;
A
#
# COMPACT_ATOMS: atom_id res chain seq x y z
N MET A 1 -21.36 10.36 -1.63
CA MET A 1 -21.19 9.78 -2.98
C MET A 1 -21.87 8.41 -2.99
N THR A 2 -22.78 8.12 -3.92
CA THR A 2 -23.37 6.77 -4.04
C THR A 2 -22.44 5.84 -4.82
N VAL A 3 -22.52 4.52 -4.60
CA VAL A 3 -21.72 3.52 -5.33
C VAL A 3 -21.92 3.65 -6.84
N THR A 4 -23.15 3.91 -7.28
CA THR A 4 -23.45 4.14 -8.70
C THR A 4 -22.74 5.37 -9.25
N HIS A 5 -22.73 6.49 -8.50
CA HIS A 5 -22.04 7.70 -8.92
C HIS A 5 -20.53 7.49 -9.06
N HIS A 6 -19.93 6.74 -8.13
CA HIS A 6 -18.51 6.37 -8.20
C HIS A 6 -18.18 5.63 -9.50
N PHE A 7 -18.90 4.54 -9.81
CA PHE A 7 -18.65 3.77 -11.03
C PHE A 7 -18.97 4.56 -12.30
N SER A 8 -20.00 5.41 -12.29
CA SER A 8 -20.28 6.31 -13.41
C SER A 8 -19.12 7.29 -13.64
N LEU A 9 -18.60 7.91 -12.58
CA LEU A 9 -17.46 8.84 -12.66
C LEU A 9 -16.18 8.13 -13.14
N LEU A 10 -15.90 6.94 -12.62
CA LEU A 10 -14.75 6.13 -13.03
C LEU A 10 -14.82 5.84 -14.53
N LYS A 11 -15.98 5.36 -14.99
CA LYS A 11 -16.22 5.07 -16.40
C LYS A 11 -16.07 6.31 -17.28
N SER A 12 -16.69 7.43 -16.91
CA SER A 12 -16.58 8.67 -17.67
C SER A 12 -15.14 9.19 -17.73
N THR A 13 -14.37 9.06 -16.66
CA THR A 13 -12.95 9.45 -16.62
C THR A 13 -12.11 8.61 -17.58
N MET A 14 -12.36 7.30 -17.63
CA MET A 14 -11.68 6.39 -18.56
C MET A 14 -12.02 6.71 -20.02
N GLU A 15 -13.29 6.98 -20.32
CA GLU A 15 -13.77 7.29 -21.67
C GLU A 15 -13.27 8.66 -22.17
N GLU A 16 -13.36 9.70 -21.34
CA GLU A 16 -12.96 11.07 -21.70
C GLU A 16 -11.46 11.17 -22.01
N LYS A 17 -10.64 10.45 -21.25
CA LYS A 17 -9.17 10.44 -21.40
C LYS A 17 -8.66 9.30 -22.27
N ASP A 18 -9.57 8.51 -22.85
CA ASP A 18 -9.28 7.38 -23.73
C ASP A 18 -8.28 6.37 -23.10
N ILE A 19 -8.42 6.11 -21.79
CA ILE A 19 -7.45 5.33 -21.00
C ILE A 19 -7.62 3.83 -21.30
N PRO A 20 -6.58 3.13 -21.78
CA PRO A 20 -6.65 1.71 -22.05
C PRO A 20 -6.48 0.88 -20.77
N TRP A 21 -6.93 -0.37 -20.79
CA TRP A 21 -6.96 -1.24 -19.60
C TRP A 21 -5.57 -1.57 -19.02
N ASP A 22 -4.54 -1.59 -19.85
CA ASP A 22 -3.13 -1.75 -19.47
C ASP A 22 -2.52 -0.52 -18.78
N ASN A 23 -3.27 0.59 -18.76
CA ASN A 23 -2.92 1.82 -18.06
C ASN A 23 -3.74 2.06 -16.78
N ILE A 24 -4.55 1.10 -16.35
CA ILE A 24 -5.38 1.22 -15.14
C ILE A 24 -4.78 0.36 -14.05
N TYR A 25 -4.51 0.98 -12.90
CA TYR A 25 -3.84 0.34 -11.78
C TYR A 25 -4.63 0.55 -10.49
N ASN A 26 -4.77 -0.50 -9.69
CA ASN A 26 -5.30 -0.42 -8.34
C ASN A 26 -4.16 -0.58 -7.33
N MET A 27 -3.96 0.45 -6.50
CA MET A 27 -2.98 0.47 -5.42
C MET A 27 -3.67 0.32 -4.07
N ASP A 28 -3.13 -0.56 -3.23
CA ASP A 28 -3.63 -0.79 -1.88
C ASP A 28 -2.49 -0.96 -0.87
N LYS A 29 -2.81 -0.78 0.41
CA LYS A 29 -1.86 -0.83 1.52
C LYS A 29 -2.31 -1.79 2.60
N LYS A 30 -1.38 -2.63 3.05
CA LYS A 30 -1.57 -3.53 4.18
C LYS A 30 -0.53 -3.31 5.26
N GLY A 31 -0.98 -2.92 6.45
CA GLY A 31 -0.17 -3.00 7.66
C GLY A 31 -0.13 -4.44 8.20
N ILE A 32 1.07 -4.97 8.42
CA ILE A 32 1.34 -6.24 9.08
C ILE A 32 2.04 -5.94 10.39
N GLN A 33 1.39 -6.26 11.50
CA GLN A 33 1.99 -6.19 12.82
C GLN A 33 2.81 -7.46 13.08
N LEU A 34 4.13 -7.31 13.15
CA LEU A 34 5.08 -8.41 13.33
C LEU A 34 5.16 -8.87 14.80
N ARG A 35 4.90 -7.96 15.75
CA ARG A 35 4.92 -8.22 17.20
C ARG A 35 3.76 -7.55 17.93
N GLY A 36 3.22 -8.22 18.96
CA GLY A 36 2.24 -7.61 19.87
C GLY A 36 0.75 -7.80 19.53
N GLY A 37 0.36 -8.73 18.66
CA GLY A 37 -1.06 -8.97 18.34
C GLY A 37 -1.85 -9.70 19.45
N GLN A 38 -3.11 -9.28 19.71
CA GLN A 38 -4.05 -9.95 20.63
C GLN A 38 -4.35 -11.41 20.24
N LYS A 39 -4.23 -11.75 18.96
CA LYS A 39 -4.17 -13.15 18.51
C LYS A 39 -2.74 -13.62 18.69
N GLY A 40 -2.40 -13.90 19.94
CA GLY A 40 -1.12 -14.51 20.28
C GLY A 40 -0.88 -15.71 19.35
N ALA A 41 0.39 -15.98 19.06
CA ALA A 41 0.81 -17.33 18.74
C ALA A 41 0.04 -18.31 19.64
N GLN A 42 -0.31 -19.52 19.17
CA GLN A 42 -1.03 -20.54 19.94
C GLN A 42 -0.20 -21.07 21.14
N ILE A 43 0.32 -20.17 21.95
CA ILE A 43 1.16 -20.39 23.09
C ILE A 43 0.20 -20.42 24.27
N LYS A 44 0.07 -21.62 24.82
CA LYS A 44 -0.65 -21.85 26.07
C LYS A 44 0.35 -21.66 27.21
N TYR A 45 -0.08 -20.93 28.23
CA TYR A 45 0.71 -20.70 29.44
C TYR A 45 0.15 -21.52 30.58
N PHE A 46 1.03 -22.06 31.42
CA PHE A 46 0.65 -22.67 32.68
C PHE A 46 0.88 -21.65 33.79
N PHE A 47 -0.15 -21.45 34.61
CA PHE A 47 -0.10 -20.61 35.81
C PHE A 47 -0.21 -21.49 37.04
N ASN A 48 0.32 -21.00 38.17
CA ASN A 48 0.06 -21.64 39.46
C ASN A 48 -1.43 -21.47 39.80
N VAL A 49 -2.04 -22.49 40.43
CA VAL A 49 -3.46 -22.50 40.82
C VAL A 49 -3.82 -21.35 41.76
N ASP A 50 -2.86 -20.86 42.55
CA ASP A 50 -3.04 -19.78 43.52
C ASP A 50 -2.82 -18.38 42.93
N ASP A 51 -2.30 -18.27 41.70
CA ASP A 51 -2.04 -16.99 41.05
C ASP A 51 -3.32 -16.44 40.38
N LYS A 52 -4.04 -15.61 41.13
CA LYS A 52 -5.31 -15.00 40.70
C LYS A 52 -5.14 -13.94 39.61
N MET A 53 -3.96 -13.35 39.47
CA MET A 53 -3.72 -12.24 38.56
C MET A 53 -3.44 -12.73 37.14
N MET A 54 -2.85 -13.93 36.99
CA MET A 54 -2.51 -14.55 35.69
C MET A 54 -1.84 -13.55 34.73
N TYR A 55 -0.96 -12.70 35.27
CA TYR A 55 -0.41 -11.57 34.56
C TYR A 55 0.50 -12.04 33.42
N ARG A 56 0.35 -11.43 32.25
CA ARG A 56 1.17 -11.71 31.06
C ARG A 56 1.96 -10.46 30.72
N LEU A 57 3.29 -10.56 30.79
CA LEU A 57 4.16 -9.57 30.16
C LEU A 57 4.06 -9.77 28.64
N GLN A 58 3.34 -8.89 27.97
CA GLN A 58 3.36 -8.78 26.53
C GLN A 58 4.44 -7.76 26.16
N SER A 59 5.19 -8.04 25.10
CA SER A 59 6.08 -7.02 24.54
C SER A 59 5.20 -5.95 23.90
N ASP A 60 5.43 -4.70 24.30
CA ASP A 60 4.82 -3.50 23.71
C ASP A 60 5.47 -3.11 22.37
N ASP A 61 6.35 -3.97 21.82
CA ASP A 61 7.03 -3.73 20.56
C ASP A 61 6.02 -3.87 19.42
N LEU A 62 5.43 -2.74 19.02
CA LEU A 62 4.53 -2.60 17.88
C LEU A 62 5.32 -2.52 16.57
N GLU A 63 6.23 -3.47 16.35
CA GLU A 63 6.95 -3.51 15.07
C GLU A 63 5.94 -3.79 13.95
N VAL A 64 5.80 -2.81 13.06
CA VAL A 64 4.88 -2.86 11.92
C VAL A 64 5.67 -2.79 10.62
N MET A 65 5.26 -3.64 9.69
CA MET A 65 5.67 -3.58 8.30
C MET A 65 4.46 -3.13 7.50
N THR A 66 4.64 -2.19 6.58
CA THR A 66 3.62 -1.83 5.60
C THR A 66 3.98 -2.44 4.27
N ILE A 67 3.03 -3.13 3.64
CA ILE A 67 3.10 -3.53 2.23
C ILE A 67 2.27 -2.55 1.42
N ILE A 68 2.83 -1.98 0.37
CA ILE A 68 2.11 -1.21 -0.64
C ILE A 68 2.20 -2.03 -1.92
N ASP A 69 1.05 -2.42 -2.45
CA ASP A 69 0.97 -3.23 -3.67
C ASP A 69 0.16 -2.50 -4.74
N CYS A 70 0.45 -2.79 -5.99
CA CYS A 70 -0.17 -2.13 -7.13
C CYS A 70 -0.36 -3.14 -8.26
N VAL A 71 -1.58 -3.26 -8.77
CA VAL A 71 -1.94 -4.29 -9.75
C VAL A 71 -2.60 -3.65 -10.97
N CYS A 72 -2.18 -4.08 -12.16
CA CYS A 72 -2.76 -3.66 -13.42
C CYS A 72 -4.12 -4.32 -13.66
N ALA A 73 -5.10 -3.57 -14.19
CA ALA A 73 -6.47 -4.04 -14.37
C ALA A 73 -6.59 -5.20 -15.38
N ASP A 74 -5.69 -5.27 -16.36
CA ASP A 74 -5.63 -6.37 -17.32
C ASP A 74 -4.70 -7.51 -16.88
N GLY A 75 -3.98 -7.36 -15.76
CA GLY A 75 -3.02 -8.32 -15.21
C GLY A 75 -1.73 -8.50 -16.02
N THR A 76 -1.48 -7.71 -17.07
CA THR A 76 -0.32 -7.90 -17.95
C THR A 76 0.96 -7.30 -17.39
N SER A 77 0.83 -6.22 -16.60
CA SER A 77 1.95 -5.51 -16.01
C SER A 77 2.30 -6.06 -14.63
N GLY A 78 3.43 -6.76 -14.55
CA GLY A 78 4.04 -7.16 -13.29
C GLY A 78 4.65 -5.96 -12.58
N ILE A 79 4.01 -5.51 -11.52
CA ILE A 79 4.48 -4.43 -10.64
C ILE A 79 4.99 -5.05 -9.34
N ARG A 80 6.17 -4.61 -8.90
CA ARG A 80 6.75 -5.15 -7.67
C ARG A 80 6.13 -4.44 -6.46
N PRO A 81 5.75 -5.19 -5.41
CA PRO A 81 5.27 -4.60 -4.18
C PRO A 81 6.42 -3.87 -3.46
N CYS A 82 6.04 -2.88 -2.66
CA CYS A 82 6.94 -2.16 -1.77
C CYS A 82 6.73 -2.60 -0.31
N PHE A 83 7.80 -3.02 0.35
CA PHE A 83 7.83 -3.30 1.78
C PHE A 83 8.49 -2.15 2.51
N VAL A 84 7.73 -1.51 3.40
CA VAL A 84 8.18 -0.40 4.23
C VAL A 84 8.34 -0.90 5.66
N PHE A 85 9.59 -0.92 6.14
CA PHE A 85 9.92 -1.31 7.51
C PHE A 85 9.98 -0.09 8.42
N SER A 86 9.57 -0.26 9.69
CA SER A 86 9.80 0.75 10.72
C SER A 86 11.28 0.83 11.11
N GLY A 87 11.84 2.04 11.16
CA GLY A 87 13.19 2.30 11.64
C GLY A 87 14.04 3.15 10.70
N VAL A 88 15.21 3.60 11.18
CA VAL A 88 16.09 4.54 10.47
C VAL A 88 17.15 3.83 9.61
N LYS A 89 17.51 2.59 9.97
CA LYS A 89 18.55 1.81 9.29
C LYS A 89 18.04 0.44 8.92
N LYS A 90 18.42 -0.04 7.73
CA LYS A 90 18.24 -1.41 7.29
C LYS A 90 19.57 -2.15 7.40
N ALA A 91 19.54 -3.40 7.87
CA ALA A 91 20.66 -4.30 7.70
C ALA A 91 20.67 -4.77 6.24
N GLU A 92 21.45 -4.11 5.38
CA GLU A 92 21.47 -4.39 3.94
C GLU A 92 21.76 -5.86 3.62
N GLU A 93 22.54 -6.52 4.48
CA GLU A 93 22.86 -7.95 4.41
C GLU A 93 21.63 -8.86 4.44
N TRP A 94 20.52 -8.42 5.04
CA TRP A 94 19.27 -9.19 5.11
C TRP A 94 18.49 -9.15 3.79
N PHE A 95 18.76 -8.15 2.95
CA PHE A 95 18.09 -7.94 1.68
C PHE A 95 19.02 -8.34 0.53
N ASN A 96 19.06 -9.63 0.25
CA ASN A 96 19.86 -10.13 -0.86
C ASN A 96 19.31 -9.66 -2.23
N LYS A 97 20.14 -9.77 -3.27
CA LYS A 97 19.80 -9.31 -4.64
C LYS A 97 18.53 -9.96 -5.22
N ILE A 98 18.18 -11.16 -4.76
CA ILE A 98 16.97 -11.87 -5.21
C ILE A 98 15.74 -11.15 -4.66
N LEU A 99 15.75 -10.80 -3.38
CA LEU A 99 14.63 -10.10 -2.75
C LEU A 99 14.42 -8.71 -3.37
N THR A 100 15.49 -7.97 -3.66
CA THR A 100 15.39 -6.65 -4.31
C THR A 100 15.04 -6.74 -5.80
N PHE A 101 15.11 -7.93 -6.41
CA PHE A 101 14.61 -8.14 -7.78
C PHE A 101 13.08 -8.23 -7.79
N PHE A 102 12.48 -8.87 -6.78
CA PHE A 102 11.03 -9.10 -6.71
C PHE A 102 10.28 -7.99 -5.96
N ALA A 103 10.96 -7.19 -5.14
CA ALA A 103 10.32 -6.22 -4.28
C ALA A 103 11.15 -4.94 -4.10
N ILE A 104 10.45 -3.84 -3.83
CA ILE A 104 11.06 -2.59 -3.37
C ILE A 104 11.13 -2.63 -1.84
N ILE A 105 12.29 -2.26 -1.29
CA ILE A 105 12.51 -2.21 0.16
C ILE A 105 12.75 -0.77 0.57
N ALA A 106 11.88 -0.26 1.42
CA ALA A 106 11.94 1.09 1.97
C ALA A 106 11.88 1.06 3.51
N ASN A 107 12.32 2.16 4.12
CA ASN A 107 12.26 2.35 5.57
C ASN A 107 11.56 3.67 5.87
N SER A 108 10.81 3.71 6.97
CA SER A 108 10.27 4.95 7.54
C SER A 108 10.42 4.92 9.04
N MET A 109 10.60 6.08 9.68
CA MET A 109 10.76 6.17 11.15
C MET A 109 9.61 5.50 11.91
N ASN A 110 8.40 5.55 11.35
CA ASN A 110 7.17 5.09 11.99
C ASN A 110 6.52 3.89 11.25
N GLY A 111 7.19 3.32 10.24
CA GLY A 111 6.66 2.18 9.47
C GLY A 111 5.54 2.51 8.48
N TRP A 112 5.20 3.79 8.29
CA TRP A 112 4.29 4.27 7.24
C TRP A 112 4.93 5.40 6.42
N THR A 113 4.44 5.64 5.22
CA THR A 113 5.01 6.63 4.29
C THR A 113 3.91 7.33 3.52
N ASP A 114 4.09 8.63 3.27
CA ASP A 114 3.21 9.45 2.44
C ASP A 114 3.64 9.46 0.96
N ASN A 115 4.73 8.77 0.62
CA ASN A 115 5.27 8.70 -0.74
C ASN A 115 4.83 7.42 -1.48
N GLU A 116 3.60 7.00 -1.27
CA GLU A 116 3.09 5.70 -1.77
C GLU A 116 3.12 5.63 -3.30
N ILE A 117 2.75 6.74 -3.96
CA ILE A 117 2.81 6.88 -5.42
C ILE A 117 4.25 6.74 -5.92
N GLY A 118 5.22 7.35 -5.23
CA GLY A 118 6.60 7.40 -5.68
C GLY A 118 7.28 6.02 -5.77
N PHE A 119 6.77 4.99 -5.10
CA PHE A 119 7.31 3.63 -5.22
C PHE A 119 6.86 2.91 -6.49
N HIS A 120 5.67 3.23 -7.00
CA HIS A 120 5.06 2.51 -8.11
C HIS A 120 5.06 3.32 -9.41
N GLU A 121 5.08 4.66 -9.34
CA GLU A 121 5.09 5.55 -10.50
C GLU A 121 6.16 5.20 -11.55
N PRO A 122 7.45 4.97 -11.19
CA PRO A 122 8.45 4.62 -12.18
C PRO A 122 8.15 3.29 -12.87
N GLN A 123 7.60 2.33 -12.11
CA GLN A 123 7.27 1.01 -12.64
C GLN A 123 6.10 1.08 -13.61
N VAL A 124 5.00 1.76 -13.25
CA VAL A 124 3.81 1.86 -14.12
C VAL A 124 4.09 2.70 -15.38
N LYS A 125 4.96 3.72 -15.29
CA LYS A 125 5.39 4.48 -16.47
C LYS A 125 6.24 3.66 -17.42
N GLU A 126 7.15 2.83 -16.91
CA GLU A 126 7.95 1.93 -17.75
C GLU A 126 7.07 0.95 -18.54
N LYS A 127 5.91 0.56 -17.98
CA LYS A 127 4.95 -0.34 -18.64
C LYS A 127 3.98 0.36 -19.60
N ASN A 128 3.89 1.69 -19.56
CA ASN A 128 2.96 2.45 -20.40
C ASN A 128 3.47 2.53 -21.85
N MET A 129 3.06 1.58 -22.68
CA MET A 129 3.42 1.53 -24.11
C MET A 129 2.56 2.44 -24.98
N SER A 130 1.36 2.78 -24.52
CA SER A 130 0.38 3.56 -25.30
C SER A 130 0.67 5.06 -25.29
N GLY A 131 1.45 5.55 -24.31
CA GLY A 131 1.68 6.98 -24.09
C GLY A 131 0.46 7.75 -23.58
N LYS A 132 -0.67 7.05 -23.38
CA LYS A 132 -1.91 7.61 -22.86
C LYS A 132 -1.81 7.82 -21.34
N PRO A 133 -2.74 8.59 -20.73
CA PRO A 133 -2.73 8.78 -19.29
C PRO A 133 -2.81 7.46 -18.52
N ILE A 134 -2.21 7.43 -17.34
CA ILE A 134 -2.31 6.31 -16.38
C ILE A 134 -3.42 6.63 -15.39
N LEU A 135 -4.29 5.68 -15.10
CA LEU A 135 -5.30 5.81 -14.04
C LEU A 135 -4.85 5.02 -12.81
N LEU A 136 -4.59 5.72 -11.71
CA LEU A 136 -4.22 5.11 -10.44
C LEU A 136 -5.38 5.21 -9.45
N ILE A 137 -6.00 4.07 -9.16
CA ILE A 137 -7.05 3.91 -8.16
C ILE A 137 -6.40 3.62 -6.82
N TYR A 138 -6.77 4.33 -5.76
CA TYR A 138 -6.18 4.16 -4.43
C TYR A 138 -7.18 4.41 -3.30
N GLU A 139 -6.92 3.82 -2.14
CA GLU A 139 -7.67 4.11 -0.91
C GLU A 139 -7.11 5.37 -0.22
N ASN A 140 -7.98 6.32 0.13
CA ASN A 140 -7.57 7.51 0.87
C ASN A 140 -7.61 7.24 2.38
N HIS A 141 -6.44 7.01 2.95
CA HIS A 141 -6.28 6.74 4.37
C HIS A 141 -5.99 8.02 5.18
N GLY A 142 -6.79 9.08 5.04
CA GLY A 142 -6.93 10.18 6.01
C GLY A 142 -5.71 11.06 6.35
N SER A 143 -4.50 10.74 5.90
CA SER A 143 -3.26 11.51 6.15
C SER A 143 -2.76 12.29 4.94
N HIS A 144 -3.41 12.14 3.78
CA HIS A 144 -2.92 12.70 2.52
C HIS A 144 -3.30 14.18 2.40
N THR A 145 -2.31 15.06 2.29
CA THR A 145 -2.52 16.38 1.67
C THR A 145 -2.83 16.16 0.20
N LEU A 146 -4.12 16.09 -0.13
CA LEU A 146 -4.67 15.83 -1.47
C LEU A 146 -4.06 16.72 -2.57
N GLU A 147 -3.58 17.91 -2.20
CA GLU A 147 -3.04 18.94 -3.08
C GLU A 147 -1.70 18.54 -3.73
N SER A 148 -0.72 18.08 -2.94
CA SER A 148 0.61 17.70 -3.48
C SER A 148 0.54 16.48 -4.40
N TRP A 149 -0.36 15.55 -4.11
CA TRP A 149 -0.61 14.38 -4.95
C TRP A 149 -1.31 14.74 -6.24
N ALA A 150 -2.31 15.63 -6.19
CA ALA A 150 -3.02 16.08 -7.39
C ALA A 150 -2.09 16.81 -8.37
N GLU A 151 -1.22 17.70 -7.87
CA GLU A 151 -0.20 18.38 -8.67
C GLU A 151 0.78 17.38 -9.28
N TYR A 152 1.32 16.47 -8.46
CA TYR A 152 2.21 15.42 -8.94
C TYR A 152 1.56 14.55 -10.02
N GLY A 153 0.30 14.14 -9.83
CA GLY A 153 -0.44 13.36 -10.82
C GLY A 153 -0.58 14.11 -12.14
N PHE A 154 -0.95 15.39 -12.08
CA PHE A 154 -1.07 16.24 -13.25
C PHE A 154 0.24 16.37 -14.04
N GLU A 155 1.35 16.67 -13.35
CA GLU A 155 2.68 16.82 -13.98
C GLU A 155 3.18 15.53 -14.65
N ASN A 156 2.73 14.37 -14.16
CA ASN A 156 3.20 13.07 -14.59
C ASN A 156 2.23 12.33 -15.53
N ASN A 157 1.15 12.99 -15.98
CA ASN A 157 0.08 12.39 -16.78
C ASN A 157 -0.57 11.17 -16.10
N ILE A 158 -0.73 11.26 -14.78
CA ILE A 158 -1.35 10.26 -13.91
C ILE A 158 -2.66 10.84 -13.36
N VAL A 159 -3.76 10.16 -13.65
CA VAL A 159 -5.07 10.45 -13.12
C VAL A 159 -5.21 9.72 -11.79
N LEU A 160 -5.24 10.47 -10.70
CA LEU A 160 -5.50 9.93 -9.37
C LEU A 160 -7.00 9.78 -9.14
N TYR A 161 -7.42 8.57 -8.79
CA TYR A 161 -8.81 8.24 -8.52
C TYR A 161 -8.93 7.66 -7.10
N CYS A 162 -9.53 8.43 -6.20
CA CYS A 162 -9.75 8.03 -4.82
C CYS A 162 -10.99 7.13 -4.69
N LEU A 163 -10.86 5.99 -4.00
CA LEU A 163 -12.00 5.17 -3.63
C LEU A 163 -12.91 5.92 -2.63
N PRO A 164 -14.23 5.64 -2.62
CA PRO A 164 -15.12 6.22 -1.63
C PRO A 164 -14.71 5.77 -0.22
N PRO A 165 -14.89 6.60 0.82
CA PRO A 165 -14.62 6.18 2.19
C PRO A 165 -15.50 4.99 2.57
N HIS A 166 -14.95 4.06 3.37
CA HIS A 166 -15.62 2.87 3.88
C HIS A 166 -16.06 1.83 2.84
N THR A 167 -15.29 1.64 1.76
CA THR A 167 -15.57 0.61 0.73
C THR A 167 -14.63 -0.60 0.76
N THR A 168 -13.77 -0.70 1.77
CA THR A 168 -12.67 -1.68 1.88
C THR A 168 -12.80 -2.63 3.08
N HIS A 169 -13.96 -2.70 3.73
CA HIS A 169 -14.22 -3.63 4.84
C HIS A 169 -15.66 -4.14 4.92
#